data_AF-A0A9D1M0G5-F1
#
_entry.id   AF-A0A9D1M0G5-F1
#
_cell.length_a   1.000
_cell.length_b   1.000
_cell.length_c   1.000
_cell.angle_alpha   90.00
_cell.angle_beta   90.00
_cell.angle_gamma   90.00
#
_symmetry.space_group_name_H-M   'P 1'
#
loop_
_entity.id
_entity.type
_entity.pdbx_description
1 polymer ?
#
loop_
_entity_poly.entity_id
_entity_poly.type
_entity_poly.pdbx_seq_one_letter_code
_entity_poly.pdbx_strand_id
1 'polypeptide(L)'
;MKAGRPKKYTEVEIMQQKIEMYFKECEKKNEPYTVTGLCLALDICRDTLAEYAKNSEFSDTIKKAKLKVENYLEKHLITDSSTTGIIFNLKNNFGWTDKQQLEHSGNINNPFEGLSTEELRQLINDDKY
;
A
#
# COMPACT_ATOMS: atom_id res chain seq x y z
N MET A 1 27.70 -22.16 7.39
CA MET A 1 26.67 -21.21 6.89
C MET A 1 27.30 -19.83 6.84
N LYS A 2 27.30 -19.12 5.71
CA LYS A 2 27.77 -17.71 5.70
C LYS A 2 26.66 -16.86 6.31
N ALA A 3 26.88 -16.40 7.54
CA ALA A 3 25.95 -15.48 8.19
C ALA A 3 25.87 -14.19 7.35
N GLY A 4 24.65 -13.74 7.04
CA GLY A 4 24.43 -12.48 6.34
C GLY A 4 24.93 -11.28 7.15
N ARG A 5 24.80 -10.07 6.59
CA ARG A 5 25.13 -8.83 7.30
C ARG A 5 24.39 -8.80 8.65
N PRO A 6 25.09 -8.54 9.77
CA PRO A 6 24.44 -8.44 11.08
C PRO A 6 23.33 -7.40 11.09
N LYS A 7 22.29 -7.63 11.90
CA LYS A 7 21.22 -6.65 12.12
C LYS A 7 21.83 -5.38 12.73
N LYS A 8 21.44 -4.23 12.18
CA LYS A 8 21.88 -2.92 12.68
C LYS A 8 21.30 -2.57 14.05
N TYR A 9 20.08 -3.00 14.33
CA TYR A 9 19.38 -2.76 15.58
C TYR A 9 19.07 -4.09 16.24
N THR A 10 19.42 -4.20 17.52
CA THR A 10 19.14 -5.34 18.39
C THR A 10 18.27 -4.95 19.58
N GLU A 11 18.11 -3.65 19.84
CA GLU A 11 17.30 -3.11 20.94
C GLU A 11 16.23 -2.18 20.35
N VAL A 12 14.98 -2.41 20.73
CA VAL A 12 13.82 -1.65 20.23
C VAL A 12 13.87 -0.20 20.72
N GLU A 13 14.37 0.04 21.92
CA GLU A 13 14.48 1.35 22.56
C GLU A 13 15.38 2.30 21.74
N ILE A 14 16.51 1.79 21.23
CA ILE A 14 17.43 2.59 20.39
C ILE A 14 16.76 2.99 19.08
N MET A 15 16.00 2.07 18.46
CA MET A 15 15.25 2.38 17.25
C MET A 15 14.17 3.42 17.54
N GLN A 16 13.41 3.26 18.62
CA GLN A 16 12.37 4.18 19.04
C GLN A 16 12.93 5.60 19.27
N GLN A 17 14.04 5.73 19.99
CA GLN A 17 14.67 7.02 20.25
C GLN A 17 15.04 7.75 18.96
N LYS A 18 15.60 7.05 17.97
CA LYS A 18 15.94 7.65 16.67
C LYS A 18 14.71 8.05 15.87
N ILE A 19 13.65 7.24 15.92
CA ILE A 19 12.36 7.56 15.28
C ILE A 19 11.76 8.83 15.91
N GLU A 20 11.77 8.93 17.24
CA GLU A 20 11.27 10.11 17.95
C GLU A 20 12.12 11.34 17.64
N MET A 21 13.44 11.20 17.59
CA MET A 21 14.36 12.26 17.22
C MET A 21 14.05 12.77 15.80
N TYR A 22 13.86 11.88 14.83
CA TYR A 22 13.47 12.25 13.46
C TYR A 22 12.20 13.12 13.44
N PHE A 23 11.13 12.69 14.10
CA PHE A 23 9.90 13.47 14.12
C PHE A 23 10.07 14.82 14.82
N LYS A 24 10.80 14.87 15.94
CA LYS A 24 11.10 16.13 16.64
C LYS A 24 11.89 17.10 15.75
N GLU A 25 12.84 16.60 14.97
CA GLU A 25 13.59 17.43 14.03
C GLU A 25 12.72 17.95 12.90
N CYS A 26 11.84 17.12 12.34
CA CYS A 26 10.87 17.57 11.33
C CYS A 26 9.93 18.62 11.90
N GLU A 27 9.40 18.44 13.12
CA GLU A 27 8.56 19.42 13.81
C GLU A 27 9.30 20.75 14.00
N LYS A 28 10.56 20.69 14.47
CA LYS A 28 11.40 21.88 14.68
C LYS A 28 11.68 22.65 13.38
N LYS A 29 11.86 21.95 12.27
CA LYS A 29 12.17 22.54 10.96
C LYS A 29 10.93 22.83 10.12
N ASN A 30 9.74 22.47 10.61
CA ASN A 30 8.50 22.48 9.84
C ASN A 30 8.61 21.70 8.51
N GLU A 31 9.28 20.54 8.56
CA GLU A 31 9.48 19.66 7.42
C GLU A 31 8.43 18.52 7.37
N PRO A 32 8.07 18.05 6.16
CA PRO A 32 7.11 16.97 6.01
C PRO A 32 7.66 15.62 6.50
N TYR A 33 6.78 14.82 7.09
CA TYR A 33 7.12 13.46 7.49
C TYR A 33 7.09 12.54 6.27
N THR A 34 8.11 11.70 6.12
CA THR A 34 8.18 10.74 5.01
C THR A 34 8.76 9.41 5.48
N VAL A 35 8.32 8.31 4.86
CA VAL A 35 8.90 6.98 5.12
C VAL A 35 10.38 6.95 4.74
N THR A 36 10.77 7.67 3.68
CA THR A 36 12.18 7.79 3.28
C THR A 36 12.99 8.57 4.31
N GLY A 37 12.48 9.68 4.82
CA GLY A 37 13.13 10.45 5.89
C GLY A 37 13.35 9.61 7.15
N LEU A 38 12.35 8.80 7.53
CA LEU A 38 12.47 7.81 8.60
C LEU A 38 13.61 6.81 8.34
N CYS A 39 13.69 6.26 7.13
CA CYS A 39 14.76 5.34 6.73
C CYS A 39 16.14 6.00 6.80
N LEU A 40 16.26 7.25 6.36
CA LEU A 40 17.50 8.04 6.42
C LEU A 40 17.93 8.28 7.87
N ALA A 41 17.01 8.65 8.76
CA ALA A 41 17.30 8.85 10.18
C ALA A 41 17.75 7.56 10.89
N LEU A 42 17.21 6.42 10.47
CA LEU A 42 17.62 5.09 10.93
C LEU A 42 18.88 4.56 10.21
N ASP A 43 19.33 5.24 9.16
CA ASP A 43 20.43 4.81 8.29
C ASP A 43 20.25 3.35 7.81
N ILE A 44 19.06 3.07 7.27
CA ILE A 44 18.65 1.78 6.68
C ILE A 44 17.91 2.01 5.36
N CYS A 45 17.81 0.98 4.52
CA CYS A 45 16.95 1.02 3.33
C CYS A 45 15.50 0.61 3.65
N ARG A 46 14.57 0.90 2.74
CA ARG A 46 13.15 0.54 2.89
C ARG A 46 12.93 -0.96 3.07
N ASP A 47 13.67 -1.80 2.36
CA ASP A 47 13.57 -3.26 2.49
C ASP A 47 13.96 -3.71 3.90
N THR A 48 15.02 -3.10 4.45
CA THR A 48 15.44 -3.38 5.83
C THR A 48 14.37 -2.93 6.84
N LEU A 49 13.75 -1.77 6.64
CA LEU A 49 12.64 -1.32 7.48
C LEU A 49 11.45 -2.30 7.42
N ALA A 50 11.13 -2.82 6.23
CA ALA A 50 10.08 -3.81 6.03
C ALA A 50 10.39 -5.15 6.73
N GLU A 51 11.65 -5.61 6.69
CA GLU A 51 12.06 -6.81 7.42
C GLU A 51 11.97 -6.62 8.94
N TYR A 52 12.39 -5.47 9.48
CA TYR A 52 12.18 -5.19 10.91
C TYR A 52 10.70 -5.13 11.27
N ALA A 53 9.83 -4.62 10.39
CA ALA A 53 8.39 -4.56 10.63
C ALA A 53 7.73 -5.94 10.74
N LYS A 54 8.37 -7.01 10.22
CA LYS A 54 7.93 -8.40 10.37
C LYS A 54 8.38 -9.02 11.70
N ASN A 55 9.44 -8.50 12.32
CA ASN A 55 9.89 -8.96 13.63
C ASN A 55 8.96 -8.40 14.72
N SER A 56 8.35 -9.26 15.53
CA SER A 56 7.42 -8.86 16.59
C SER A 56 8.00 -7.83 17.55
N GLU A 57 9.30 -7.89 17.81
CA GLU A 57 10.02 -6.95 18.68
C GLU A 57 10.02 -5.50 18.15
N PHE A 58 10.13 -5.31 16.84
CA PHE A 58 10.21 -3.97 16.22
C PHE A 58 8.93 -3.57 15.46
N SER A 59 8.04 -4.54 15.19
CA SER A 59 6.81 -4.39 14.43
C SER A 59 6.00 -3.18 14.89
N ASP A 60 5.73 -3.11 16.19
CA ASP A 60 4.81 -2.11 16.72
C ASP A 60 5.40 -0.70 16.66
N THR A 61 6.69 -0.57 16.98
CA THR A 61 7.44 0.68 16.89
C THR A 61 7.44 1.21 15.45
N ILE A 62 7.70 0.35 14.47
CA ILE A 62 7.72 0.75 13.06
C ILE A 62 6.31 1.05 12.53
N LYS A 63 5.30 0.25 12.90
CA LYS A 63 3.91 0.49 12.52
C LYS A 63 3.40 1.83 13.07
N LYS A 64 3.70 2.14 14.33
CA LYS A 64 3.38 3.45 14.92
C LYS A 64 4.08 4.60 14.19
N ALA A 65 5.34 4.43 13.83
CA ALA A 65 6.08 5.44 13.05
C ALA A 65 5.45 5.66 11.67
N LYS A 66 5.12 4.59 10.94
CA LYS A 66 4.42 4.67 9.66
C LYS A 66 3.06 5.33 9.79
N LEU A 67 2.28 4.98 10.82
CA LEU A 67 0.97 5.60 11.09
C LEU A 67 1.09 7.11 11.32
N LYS A 68 2.17 7.58 11.97
CA LYS A 68 2.42 9.01 12.16
C LYS A 68 2.69 9.73 10.84
N VAL A 69 3.42 9.08 9.91
CA VAL A 69 3.61 9.59 8.54
C VAL A 69 2.27 9.61 7.77
N GLU A 70 1.49 8.54 7.86
CA GLU A 70 0.17 8.43 7.22
C GLU A 70 -0.77 9.53 7.69
N ASN A 71 -0.86 9.77 9.00
CA ASN A 71 -1.71 10.82 9.55
C ASN A 71 -1.28 12.22 9.11
N TYR A 72 0.02 12.46 8.96
CA TYR A 72 0.52 13.72 8.41
C TYR A 72 0.02 13.91 6.97
N LEU A 73 0.19 12.90 6.11
CA LEU A 73 -0.29 12.93 4.73
C LEU A 73 -1.82 13.08 4.65
N GLU A 74 -2.56 12.36 5.49
CA GLU A 74 -4.03 12.46 5.57
C GLU A 74 -4.51 13.85 5.94
N LYS A 75 -3.87 14.51 6.92
CA LYS A 75 -4.21 15.89 7.28
C LYS A 75 -4.00 16.85 6.11
N HIS A 76 -2.86 16.74 5.43
CA HIS A 76 -2.55 17.54 4.25
C HIS A 76 -3.48 17.24 3.07
N LEU A 77 -4.03 16.02 2.98
CA LEU A 77 -5.06 15.69 2.01
C LEU A 77 -6.34 16.53 2.19
N ILE A 78 -6.66 16.90 3.44
CA ILE A 78 -7.86 17.68 3.79
C ILE A 78 -7.59 19.18 3.69
N THR A 79 -6.38 19.63 4.05
CA THR A 79 -6.06 21.06 4.18
C THR A 79 -5.45 21.68 2.93
N ASP A 80 -4.75 20.90 2.09
CA ASP A 80 -3.97 21.45 0.98
C ASP A 80 -4.77 21.46 -0.32
N SER A 81 -4.51 22.45 -1.17
CA SER A 81 -5.17 22.58 -2.48
C SER A 81 -4.65 21.60 -3.53
N SER A 82 -3.47 21.02 -3.34
CA SER A 82 -2.81 20.08 -4.27
C SER A 82 -2.65 18.71 -3.64
N THR A 83 -3.60 17.81 -3.92
CA THR A 83 -3.71 16.51 -3.25
C THR A 83 -3.15 15.35 -4.07
N THR A 84 -2.92 15.52 -5.37
CA THR A 84 -2.51 14.43 -6.30
C THR A 84 -1.26 13.68 -5.84
N GLY A 85 -0.23 14.40 -5.40
CA GLY A 85 1.01 13.78 -4.90
C GLY A 85 0.81 13.03 -3.58
N ILE A 86 -0.07 13.54 -2.71
CA ILE A 86 -0.43 12.91 -1.44
C ILE A 86 -1.21 11.62 -1.70
N ILE A 87 -2.22 11.67 -2.57
CA ILE A 87 -3.01 10.50 -2.98
C ILE A 87 -2.10 9.43 -3.60
N PHE A 88 -1.19 9.83 -4.50
CA PHE A 88 -0.21 8.91 -5.06
C PHE A 88 0.65 8.25 -3.99
N ASN A 89 1.10 9.00 -2.98
CA ASN A 89 1.89 8.46 -1.87
C ASN A 89 1.09 7.47 -1.02
N LEU A 90 -0.12 7.84 -0.61
CA LEU A 90 -1.03 7.02 0.20
C LEU A 90 -1.34 5.68 -0.49
N LYS A 91 -1.58 5.70 -1.80
CA LYS A 91 -1.79 4.48 -2.59
C LYS A 91 -0.55 3.58 -2.60
N ASN A 92 0.62 4.14 -2.92
CA ASN A 92 1.83 3.35 -3.12
C ASN A 92 2.50 2.88 -1.83
N ASN A 93 2.35 3.60 -0.71
CA ASN A 93 3.10 3.32 0.53
C ASN A 93 2.22 2.89 1.71
N PHE A 94 0.91 3.16 1.66
CA PHE A 94 -0.04 2.90 2.75
C PHE A 94 -1.23 2.03 2.33
N GLY A 95 -1.25 1.54 1.08
CA GLY A 95 -2.24 0.56 0.63
C GLY A 95 -3.64 1.13 0.41
N TRP A 96 -3.77 2.45 0.32
CA TRP A 96 -5.04 3.07 -0.05
C TRP A 96 -5.40 2.67 -1.49
N THR A 97 -6.69 2.45 -1.73
CA THR A 97 -7.19 2.03 -3.03
C THR A 97 -8.45 2.81 -3.38
N ASP A 98 -8.58 3.17 -4.65
CA ASP A 98 -9.85 3.70 -5.15
C ASP A 98 -10.80 2.52 -5.33
N LYS A 99 -12.02 2.64 -4.79
CA LYS A 99 -13.08 1.69 -5.12
C LYS A 99 -13.75 2.12 -6.42
N GLN A 100 -13.81 1.21 -7.39
CA GLN A 100 -14.56 1.40 -8.63
C GLN A 100 -15.82 0.53 -8.58
N GLN A 101 -16.98 1.16 -8.84
CA GLN A 101 -18.22 0.46 -9.11
C GLN A 101 -18.44 0.52 -10.62
N LEU A 102 -18.31 -0.62 -11.30
CA LEU A 102 -18.52 -0.74 -12.74
C LEU A 102 -19.86 -1.42 -13.00
N GLU A 103 -20.82 -0.65 -13.49
CA GLU A 103 -22.09 -1.18 -13.96
C GLU A 103 -21.99 -1.40 -15.47
N HIS A 104 -22.12 -2.66 -15.89
CA HIS A 104 -22.22 -3.01 -17.30
C HIS A 104 -23.69 -3.03 -17.68
N SER A 105 -24.14 -2.00 -18.38
CA SER A 105 -25.45 -1.95 -19.01
C SER A 105 -25.29 -2.07 -20.52
N GLY A 106 -26.08 -2.95 -21.12
CA GLY A 106 -26.04 -3.25 -22.55
C GLY A 106 -26.94 -4.43 -22.89
N ASN A 107 -27.41 -4.48 -24.13
CA ASN A 107 -28.10 -5.67 -24.63
C ASN A 107 -27.06 -6.77 -24.86
N ILE A 108 -27.22 -7.91 -24.19
CA ILE A 108 -26.50 -9.12 -24.56
C ILE A 108 -27.11 -9.53 -25.90
N ASN A 109 -26.39 -9.32 -27.01
CA ASN A 109 -26.79 -9.85 -28.31
C ASN A 109 -26.58 -11.36 -28.28
N ASN A 110 -27.53 -12.07 -27.69
CA ASN A 110 -27.56 -13.52 -27.69
C ASN A 110 -28.06 -13.95 -29.08
N PRO A 111 -27.19 -14.46 -29.97
CA PRO A 111 -27.59 -14.82 -31.33
C PRO A 111 -28.56 -16.01 -31.38
N PHE A 112 -28.79 -16.65 -30.23
CA PHE A 112 -29.70 -17.78 -30.05
C PHE A 112 -30.94 -17.41 -29.25
N GLU A 113 -31.18 -16.12 -29.00
CA GLU A 113 -32.38 -15.65 -28.33
C GLU A 113 -33.63 -16.06 -29.13
N GLY A 114 -34.56 -16.76 -28.48
CA GLY A 114 -35.79 -17.25 -29.10
C GLY A 114 -35.75 -18.66 -29.69
N LEU A 115 -34.61 -19.35 -29.69
CA LEU A 115 -34.55 -20.76 -30.10
C LEU A 115 -35.11 -21.70 -29.02
N SER A 116 -35.81 -22.75 -29.46
CA SER A 116 -36.24 -23.85 -28.60
C SER A 116 -35.09 -24.75 -28.20
N THR A 117 -35.29 -25.58 -27.16
CA THR A 117 -34.28 -26.54 -26.70
C THR A 117 -33.94 -27.56 -27.80
N GLU A 118 -34.93 -27.95 -28.61
CA GLU A 118 -34.77 -28.86 -29.73
C GLU A 118 -33.91 -28.26 -30.86
N GLU A 119 -34.13 -27.00 -31.23
CA GLU A 119 -33.33 -26.30 -32.25
C GLU A 119 -31.88 -26.10 -31.80
N LEU A 120 -31.66 -25.76 -30.51
CA LEU A 120 -30.33 -25.68 -29.94
C LEU A 120 -29.60 -27.03 -29.99
N ARG A 121 -30.30 -28.15 -29.73
CA ARG A 121 -29.73 -29.50 -29.83
C ARG A 121 -29.37 -29.89 -31.25
N GLN A 122 -30.11 -29.43 -32.24
CA GLN A 122 -29.80 -29.69 -33.66
C GLN A 122 -28.50 -29.01 -34.08
N LEU A 123 -28.33 -27.72 -33.73
CA LEU A 123 -27.10 -26.98 -34.01
C LEU A 123 -25.84 -27.64 -33.41
N ILE A 124 -25.95 -28.18 -32.19
CA ILE A 124 -24.84 -28.92 -31.53
C ILE A 124 -24.46 -30.20 -32.29
N ASN A 125 -25.40 -30.81 -33.00
CA ASN A 125 -25.17 -32.06 -33.74
C ASN A 125 -24.68 -31.80 -35.18
N ASP A 126 -24.98 -30.64 -35.76
CA ASP A 126 -24.52 -30.25 -37.11
C ASP A 126 -23.02 -29.89 -37.12
N ASP A 127 -22.46 -29.40 -36.01
CA ASP A 127 -21.03 -29.09 -35.85
C ASP A 127 -20.12 -30.33 -35.66
N LYS A 128 -20.67 -31.56 -35.72
CA LYS A 128 -19.93 -32.81 -35.47
C LYS A 128 -19.41 -33.54 -36.72
N TYR A 129 -19.31 -32.87 -37.87
CA TYR A 129 -18.73 -33.45 -39.10
C TYR A 129 -17.64 -32.56 -39.70
#